data_AF-A0A254SG82-F1
#
_entry.id   AF-A0A254SG82-F1
#
_cell.length_a   1.000
_cell.length_b   1.000
_cell.length_c   1.000
_cell.angle_alpha   90.00
_cell.angle_beta   90.00
_cell.angle_gamma   90.00
#
_symmetry.space_group_name_H-M   'P 1'
#
loop_
_entity.id
_entity.type
_entity.pdbx_description
1 polymer ?
#
loop_
_entity_poly.entity_id
_entity_poly.type
_entity_poly.pdbx_seq_one_letter_code
_entity_poly.pdbx_strand_id
1 'polypeptide(L)'
;MTASLFFCACSGENGADGRDGKDAEINIDSLANVLREEITGSLWDSLYAKPYIDSVYNTLFDNTFASKWMDSVRNALLDSLKESDYDSLYTKLYDSVYNDIYSQNIIRSLDGFIYHAKENINGAFANQYPLMYKGFTDEEGTEYVPLSVAIRNLCQTSVKTPCNYKKIMVQAWIPGFTDTASVTSAVNPNATIKTNPKFTFDKEALSKLTNSEKAQYEVRAYALENDHQILFYSSSTPVTIHPMQLFGSEYKGVKNFSWWYGVWITPNMDSIPKILTELAHMLPDSTLKVYQKYSADTSIEQSSRRVVSAIFNLLQKRGIKYVQNESIGSVGQKIQYPIETLREKEGICIETSTLFASILEAAGFQPFLVLIPSHSFVGWRVNKKSDTLDFIETTLIGNSKATAADAFNSGIKKYSEEVKAGTFTSGASELIEIEAVRKFGILPNDF
;
A
#
# COMPACT_ATOMS: atom_id res chain seq x y z
N MET A 1 -17.64 29.95 -75.26
CA MET A 1 -17.06 29.28 -76.44
C MET A 1 -16.62 27.89 -76.02
N THR A 2 -16.99 26.90 -76.80
CA THR A 2 -16.84 25.45 -76.56
C THR A 2 -15.39 24.99 -76.37
N ALA A 3 -15.14 24.13 -75.39
CA ALA A 3 -14.08 23.13 -75.45
C ALA A 3 -14.45 21.91 -74.58
N SER A 4 -14.33 20.74 -75.19
CA SER A 4 -14.92 19.46 -74.81
C SER A 4 -14.18 18.75 -73.67
N LEU A 5 -14.91 17.94 -72.88
CA LEU A 5 -14.33 16.88 -72.05
C LEU A 5 -13.67 15.82 -72.94
N PHE A 6 -12.45 15.41 -72.59
CA PHE A 6 -11.89 14.11 -72.94
C PHE A 6 -11.53 13.39 -71.65
N PHE A 7 -12.27 12.32 -71.31
CA PHE A 7 -11.77 11.26 -70.46
C PHE A 7 -11.10 10.23 -71.39
N CYS A 8 -9.82 9.95 -71.20
CA CYS A 8 -9.18 8.77 -71.77
C CYS A 8 -8.90 7.78 -70.63
N ALA A 9 -9.39 6.56 -70.80
CA ALA A 9 -9.16 5.45 -69.89
C ALA A 9 -7.78 4.81 -70.16
N CYS A 10 -7.15 4.31 -69.09
CA CYS A 10 -6.09 3.30 -69.00
C CYS A 10 -5.23 2.99 -70.25
N SER A 11 -3.92 3.28 -70.19
CA SER A 11 -2.92 2.57 -70.98
C SER A 11 -2.26 1.46 -70.15
N GLY A 12 -2.32 0.21 -70.61
CA GLY A 12 -1.42 -0.86 -70.15
C GLY A 12 0.03 -0.59 -70.56
N GLU A 13 0.99 -1.37 -70.04
CA GLU A 13 2.44 -1.11 -70.12
C GLU A 13 3.02 -0.84 -71.53
N ASN A 14 2.28 -1.06 -72.63
CA ASN A 14 2.74 -0.81 -73.99
C ASN A 14 1.81 0.07 -74.86
N GLY A 15 0.87 0.81 -74.28
CA GLY A 15 0.25 1.96 -74.96
C GLY A 15 -0.56 1.70 -76.25
N ALA A 16 -1.32 0.61 -76.33
CA ALA A 16 -2.31 0.40 -77.40
C ALA A 16 -3.71 0.10 -76.83
N ASP A 17 -4.73 0.79 -77.33
CA ASP A 17 -6.13 0.60 -76.92
C ASP A 17 -6.71 -0.68 -77.55
N GLY A 18 -7.08 -1.64 -76.70
CA GLY A 18 -7.59 -2.94 -77.12
C GLY A 18 -8.53 -3.55 -76.09
N ARG A 19 -9.70 -3.97 -76.58
CA ARG A 19 -10.79 -4.65 -75.88
C ARG A 19 -10.24 -5.79 -75.01
N ASP A 20 -10.44 -5.69 -73.70
CA ASP A 20 -11.09 -6.70 -72.86
C ASP A 20 -10.90 -6.28 -71.40
N GLY A 21 -11.97 -5.69 -70.85
CA GLY A 21 -12.07 -5.42 -69.43
C GLY A 21 -12.21 -6.72 -68.65
N LYS A 22 -11.26 -6.93 -67.74
CA LYS A 22 -11.41 -7.48 -66.38
C LYS A 22 -10.01 -7.53 -65.76
N ASP A 23 -9.85 -6.86 -64.62
CA ASP A 23 -8.72 -6.98 -63.67
C ASP A 23 -7.48 -6.07 -63.88
N ALA A 24 -7.66 -4.74 -63.92
CA ALA A 24 -6.57 -3.78 -63.68
C ALA A 24 -6.90 -2.84 -62.50
N GLU A 25 -6.04 -2.83 -61.49
CA GLU A 25 -6.18 -2.06 -60.24
C GLU A 25 -5.76 -0.59 -60.46
N ILE A 26 -6.57 0.37 -59.97
CA ILE A 26 -6.29 1.81 -60.08
C ILE A 26 -5.38 2.24 -58.91
N ASN A 27 -4.21 2.83 -59.21
CA ASN A 27 -3.33 3.42 -58.20
C ASN A 27 -3.87 4.80 -57.76
N ILE A 28 -4.42 4.85 -56.54
CA ILE A 28 -5.16 5.98 -55.98
C ILE A 28 -4.24 7.15 -55.57
N ASP A 29 -2.95 6.89 -55.34
CA ASP A 29 -2.02 7.89 -54.81
C ASP A 29 -1.55 8.89 -55.87
N SER A 30 -1.54 8.51 -57.16
CA SER A 30 -1.12 9.40 -58.25
C SER A 30 -2.22 10.39 -58.65
N LEU A 31 -3.49 10.01 -58.53
CA LEU A 31 -4.63 10.85 -58.92
C LEU A 31 -4.92 11.95 -57.87
N ALA A 32 -4.69 11.63 -56.60
CA ALA A 32 -4.93 12.55 -55.49
C ALA A 32 -3.91 13.71 -55.42
N ASN A 33 -2.68 13.51 -55.89
CA ASN A 33 -1.66 14.55 -55.89
C ASN A 33 -1.84 15.58 -57.03
N VAL A 34 -2.22 15.13 -58.24
CA VAL A 34 -2.46 16.03 -59.38
C VAL A 34 -3.70 16.91 -59.16
N LEU A 35 -4.78 16.34 -58.62
CA LEU A 35 -6.00 17.09 -58.30
C LEU A 35 -5.80 18.13 -57.19
N ARG A 36 -4.82 17.93 -56.31
CA ARG A 36 -4.56 18.85 -55.19
C ARG A 36 -3.77 20.09 -55.65
N GLU A 37 -2.81 19.94 -56.56
CA GLU A 37 -1.99 21.07 -57.03
C GLU A 37 -2.70 21.98 -58.05
N GLU A 38 -3.49 21.44 -59.00
CA GLU A 38 -4.18 22.28 -60.01
C GLU A 38 -5.39 23.05 -59.44
N ILE A 39 -6.19 22.43 -58.57
CA ILE A 39 -7.44 23.04 -58.06
C ILE A 39 -7.13 24.17 -57.06
N THR A 40 -6.03 24.06 -56.29
CA THR A 40 -5.70 25.06 -55.28
C THR A 40 -5.01 26.30 -55.88
N GLY A 41 -4.24 26.14 -56.96
CA GLY A 41 -3.57 27.26 -57.63
C GLY A 41 -4.52 28.16 -58.44
N SER A 42 -5.34 27.60 -59.32
CA SER A 42 -6.14 28.41 -60.26
C SER A 42 -7.39 29.05 -59.62
N LEU A 43 -7.93 28.44 -58.56
CA LEU A 43 -9.13 28.93 -57.87
C LEU A 43 -8.81 30.15 -56.99
N TRP A 44 -7.61 30.18 -56.40
CA TRP A 44 -7.17 31.27 -55.52
C TRP A 44 -6.94 32.58 -56.28
N ASP A 45 -6.38 32.54 -57.49
CA ASP A 45 -6.07 33.74 -58.27
C ASP A 45 -7.30 34.39 -58.92
N SER A 46 -8.37 33.62 -59.21
CA SER A 46 -9.59 34.15 -59.84
C SER A 46 -10.62 34.74 -58.86
N LEU A 47 -10.60 34.33 -57.58
CA LEU A 47 -11.58 34.76 -56.59
C LEU A 47 -11.31 36.16 -55.99
N TYR A 48 -10.11 36.72 -56.18
CA TYR A 48 -9.70 38.00 -55.57
C TYR A 48 -9.76 39.22 -56.51
N ALA A 49 -10.41 39.12 -57.67
CA ALA A 49 -10.70 40.28 -58.51
C ALA A 49 -11.88 41.10 -57.94
N LYS A 50 -11.52 42.12 -57.17
CA LYS A 50 -12.37 42.95 -56.28
C LYS A 50 -13.70 43.52 -56.82
N PRO A 51 -13.99 43.71 -58.13
CA PRO A 51 -15.28 44.30 -58.55
C PRO A 51 -16.44 43.32 -58.83
N TYR A 52 -16.19 42.00 -58.94
CA TYR A 52 -17.23 41.04 -59.38
C TYR A 52 -18.02 40.36 -58.24
N ILE A 53 -17.47 40.34 -57.02
CA ILE A 53 -18.09 39.69 -55.85
C ILE A 53 -19.39 40.41 -55.45
N ASP A 54 -19.43 41.75 -55.50
CA ASP A 54 -20.59 42.52 -55.01
C ASP A 54 -21.86 42.37 -55.88
N SER A 55 -21.71 42.07 -57.17
CA SER A 55 -22.85 41.90 -58.10
C SER A 55 -23.49 40.51 -57.99
N VAL A 56 -22.65 39.47 -57.83
CA VAL A 56 -23.10 38.08 -57.71
C VAL A 56 -23.74 37.84 -56.33
N TYR A 57 -23.21 38.48 -55.28
CA TYR A 57 -23.78 38.40 -53.93
C TYR A 57 -25.21 38.96 -53.88
N ASN A 58 -25.46 40.12 -54.50
CA ASN A 58 -26.79 40.72 -54.50
C ASN A 58 -27.81 39.97 -55.38
N THR A 59 -27.37 39.20 -56.37
CA THR A 59 -28.30 38.48 -57.27
C THR A 59 -28.69 37.09 -56.73
N LEU A 60 -27.79 36.40 -56.02
CA LEU A 60 -28.05 35.06 -55.47
C LEU A 60 -28.76 35.07 -54.10
N PHE A 61 -28.55 36.11 -53.29
CA PHE A 61 -29.04 36.12 -51.90
C PHE A 61 -30.38 36.83 -51.68
N ASP A 62 -30.95 37.46 -52.71
CA ASP A 62 -32.12 38.34 -52.54
C ASP A 62 -33.45 37.81 -53.09
N ASN A 63 -33.55 36.50 -53.39
CA ASN A 63 -34.85 35.93 -53.78
C ASN A 63 -35.21 34.63 -53.06
N THR A 64 -36.50 34.51 -52.78
CA THR A 64 -37.29 33.51 -52.04
C THR A 64 -37.07 32.03 -52.42
N PHE A 65 -36.16 31.75 -53.37
CA PHE A 65 -35.71 30.40 -53.73
C PHE A 65 -34.61 29.88 -52.78
N ALA A 66 -33.75 30.76 -52.26
CA ALA A 66 -32.67 30.40 -51.36
C ALA A 66 -33.18 29.91 -49.99
N SER A 67 -34.27 30.49 -49.48
CA SER A 67 -34.86 30.04 -48.20
C SER A 67 -35.50 28.66 -48.31
N LYS A 68 -36.25 28.38 -49.39
CA LYS A 68 -36.91 27.07 -49.57
C LYS A 68 -35.93 25.93 -49.81
N TRP A 69 -34.83 26.19 -50.55
CA TRP A 69 -33.79 25.20 -50.77
C TRP A 69 -32.97 24.92 -49.51
N MET A 70 -32.60 25.98 -48.76
CA MET A 70 -31.92 25.81 -47.47
C MET A 70 -32.79 25.13 -46.43
N ASP A 71 -34.11 25.37 -46.42
CA ASP A 71 -35.04 24.69 -45.53
C ASP A 71 -35.14 23.19 -45.86
N SER A 72 -35.13 22.83 -47.15
CA SER A 72 -35.16 21.42 -47.59
C SER A 72 -33.86 20.69 -47.30
N VAL A 73 -32.70 21.33 -47.52
CA VAL A 73 -31.38 20.76 -47.22
C VAL A 73 -31.18 20.64 -45.70
N ARG A 74 -31.63 21.65 -44.93
CA ARG A 74 -31.60 21.61 -43.47
C ARG A 74 -32.50 20.50 -42.92
N ASN A 75 -33.69 20.31 -43.47
CA ASN A 75 -34.60 19.24 -43.03
C ASN A 75 -34.07 17.86 -43.42
N ALA A 76 -33.52 17.69 -44.62
CA ALA A 76 -32.88 16.42 -45.03
C ALA A 76 -31.64 16.08 -44.18
N LEU A 77 -30.85 17.10 -43.80
CA LEU A 77 -29.71 16.93 -42.89
C LEU A 77 -30.17 16.61 -41.47
N LEU A 78 -31.24 17.27 -40.97
CA LEU A 78 -31.83 17.00 -39.66
C LEU A 78 -32.49 15.62 -39.60
N ASP A 79 -33.12 15.17 -40.68
CA ASP A 79 -33.74 13.85 -40.78
C ASP A 79 -32.66 12.75 -40.87
N SER A 80 -31.59 12.99 -41.65
CA SER A 80 -30.42 12.10 -41.68
C SER A 80 -29.65 12.05 -40.36
N LEU A 81 -29.59 13.15 -39.59
CA LEU A 81 -28.99 13.20 -38.26
C LEU A 81 -29.89 12.56 -37.19
N LYS A 82 -31.21 12.54 -37.39
CA LYS A 82 -32.19 11.92 -36.48
C LYS A 82 -32.30 10.41 -36.65
N GLU A 83 -32.12 9.87 -37.86
CA GLU A 83 -32.38 8.45 -38.12
C GLU A 83 -31.21 7.49 -37.85
N SER A 84 -29.94 7.94 -37.83
CA SER A 84 -28.81 6.99 -37.73
C SER A 84 -27.81 7.23 -36.61
N ASP A 85 -27.77 8.42 -35.99
CA ASP A 85 -26.63 8.74 -35.12
C ASP A 85 -26.93 9.72 -33.98
N TYR A 86 -28.17 10.18 -33.78
CA TYR A 86 -28.45 11.19 -32.75
C TYR A 86 -27.95 10.76 -31.36
N ASP A 87 -28.22 9.52 -30.95
CA ASP A 87 -27.71 8.99 -29.67
C ASP A 87 -26.19 8.84 -29.68
N SER A 88 -25.57 8.31 -30.76
CA SER A 88 -24.12 8.15 -30.80
C SER A 88 -23.36 9.48 -30.84
N LEU A 89 -23.86 10.48 -31.57
CA LEU A 89 -23.24 11.80 -31.73
C LEU A 89 -23.55 12.68 -30.52
N TYR A 90 -24.76 12.60 -29.97
CA TYR A 90 -25.08 13.23 -28.68
C TYR A 90 -24.19 12.66 -27.59
N THR A 91 -24.08 11.33 -27.44
CA THR A 91 -23.17 10.72 -26.46
C THR A 91 -21.72 11.13 -26.71
N LYS A 92 -21.19 11.05 -27.93
CA LYS A 92 -19.79 11.43 -28.21
C LYS A 92 -19.51 12.92 -27.99
N LEU A 93 -20.42 13.80 -28.38
CA LEU A 93 -20.25 15.26 -28.26
C LEU A 93 -20.52 15.72 -26.82
N TYR A 94 -21.51 15.15 -26.16
CA TYR A 94 -21.75 15.32 -24.73
C TYR A 94 -20.51 14.86 -23.97
N ASP A 95 -20.05 13.62 -24.15
CA ASP A 95 -18.85 13.13 -23.48
C ASP A 95 -17.62 13.97 -23.80
N SER A 96 -17.42 14.44 -25.05
CA SER A 96 -16.25 15.24 -25.39
C SER A 96 -16.31 16.66 -24.81
N VAL A 97 -17.40 17.40 -25.02
CA VAL A 97 -17.52 18.82 -24.64
C VAL A 97 -17.85 18.96 -23.16
N TYR A 98 -18.72 18.09 -22.63
CA TYR A 98 -19.05 18.06 -21.21
C TYR A 98 -17.81 17.72 -20.39
N ASN A 99 -17.07 16.66 -20.73
CA ASN A 99 -15.87 16.31 -19.99
C ASN A 99 -14.80 17.41 -20.09
N ASP A 100 -14.60 18.04 -21.25
CA ASP A 100 -13.55 19.07 -21.37
C ASP A 100 -13.89 20.33 -20.55
N ILE A 101 -15.13 20.84 -20.64
CA ILE A 101 -15.55 22.04 -19.90
C ILE A 101 -15.67 21.76 -18.39
N TYR A 102 -16.28 20.63 -17.99
CA TYR A 102 -16.40 20.29 -16.58
C TYR A 102 -15.05 19.94 -15.95
N SER A 103 -14.20 19.17 -16.64
CA SER A 103 -12.86 18.84 -16.13
C SER A 103 -12.04 20.11 -15.95
N GLN A 104 -12.06 21.04 -16.90
CA GLN A 104 -11.35 22.31 -16.75
C GLN A 104 -11.90 23.16 -15.60
N ASN A 105 -13.21 23.18 -15.36
CA ASN A 105 -13.79 23.91 -14.22
C ASN A 105 -13.44 23.25 -12.88
N ILE A 106 -13.48 21.92 -12.80
CA ILE A 106 -13.15 21.16 -11.59
C ILE A 106 -11.67 21.29 -11.24
N ILE A 107 -10.78 21.15 -12.24
CA ILE A 107 -9.33 21.30 -12.07
C ILE A 107 -8.97 22.73 -11.63
N ARG A 108 -9.75 23.75 -12.01
CA ARG A 108 -9.51 25.14 -11.60
C ARG A 108 -9.86 25.41 -10.14
N SER A 109 -10.82 24.70 -9.56
CA SER A 109 -11.24 24.90 -8.16
C SER A 109 -10.57 23.94 -7.20
N LEU A 110 -10.21 22.74 -7.64
CA LEU A 110 -9.57 21.74 -6.80
C LEU A 110 -8.05 21.83 -6.90
N ASP A 111 -7.41 21.80 -5.74
CA ASP A 111 -5.98 21.74 -5.59
C ASP A 111 -5.62 20.67 -4.57
N GLY A 112 -4.48 20.01 -4.76
CA GLY A 112 -4.02 18.92 -3.92
C GLY A 112 -2.54 19.07 -3.59
N PHE A 113 -2.15 18.66 -2.39
CA PHE A 113 -0.75 18.54 -2.01
C PHE A 113 -0.56 17.48 -0.94
N ILE A 114 0.62 16.86 -0.93
CA ILE A 114 1.03 15.99 0.16
C ILE A 114 1.29 16.87 1.38
N TYR A 115 0.42 16.76 2.38
CA TYR A 115 0.56 17.52 3.61
C TYR A 115 1.64 16.89 4.51
N HIS A 116 1.65 15.57 4.60
CA HIS A 116 2.65 14.83 5.35
C HIS A 116 2.92 13.49 4.67
N ALA A 117 4.20 13.13 4.55
CA ALA A 117 4.62 11.80 4.15
C ALA A 117 5.75 11.36 5.05
N LYS A 118 5.59 10.18 5.63
CA LYS A 118 6.59 9.59 6.50
C LYS A 118 7.76 9.07 5.67
N GLU A 119 8.96 9.58 5.96
CA GLU A 119 10.18 9.28 5.20
C GLU A 119 10.72 7.85 5.40
N ASN A 120 10.47 7.24 6.57
CA ASN A 120 11.05 5.95 6.95
C ASN A 120 9.96 5.03 7.48
N ILE A 121 9.66 3.96 6.75
CA ILE A 121 8.69 2.93 7.13
C ILE A 121 9.43 1.74 7.72
N ASN A 122 9.13 1.39 8.96
CA ASN A 122 9.70 0.23 9.63
C ASN A 122 8.85 -0.99 9.30
N GLY A 123 9.38 -1.91 8.48
CA GLY A 123 8.67 -3.12 8.07
C GLY A 123 8.13 -3.91 9.27
N ALA A 124 8.86 -3.93 10.39
CA ALA A 124 8.47 -4.61 11.62
C ALA A 124 7.11 -4.14 12.18
N PHE A 125 6.74 -2.88 11.92
CA PHE A 125 5.55 -2.23 12.46
C PHE A 125 4.57 -1.80 11.37
N ALA A 126 4.84 -2.09 10.11
CA ALA A 126 4.13 -1.50 8.97
C ALA A 126 2.61 -1.78 9.02
N ASN A 127 2.22 -3.00 9.41
CA ASN A 127 0.81 -3.38 9.58
C ASN A 127 0.23 -3.01 10.97
N GLN A 128 1.03 -2.38 11.83
CA GLN A 128 0.64 -1.89 13.16
C GLN A 128 0.39 -0.37 13.15
N TYR A 129 0.62 0.34 12.06
CA TYR A 129 0.44 1.80 11.98
C TYR A 129 -0.96 2.29 12.34
N PRO A 130 -2.07 1.64 11.92
CA PRO A 130 -3.39 2.05 12.37
C PRO A 130 -3.57 2.02 13.89
N LEU A 131 -2.88 1.10 14.59
CA LEU A 131 -2.87 1.02 16.05
C LEU A 131 -1.93 2.07 16.66
N MET A 132 -0.69 2.15 16.14
CA MET A 132 0.38 3.03 16.64
C MET A 132 -0.01 4.51 16.60
N TYR A 133 -0.86 4.91 15.65
CA TYR A 133 -1.27 6.30 15.49
C TYR A 133 -2.75 6.55 15.77
N LYS A 134 -3.41 5.59 16.41
CA LYS A 134 -4.80 5.74 16.82
C LYS A 134 -4.93 6.95 17.77
N GLY A 135 -5.68 7.97 17.36
CA GLY A 135 -5.87 9.19 18.14
C GLY A 135 -4.62 10.07 18.27
N PHE A 136 -3.58 9.82 17.47
CA PHE A 136 -2.45 10.74 17.37
C PHE A 136 -2.87 11.92 16.52
N THR A 137 -2.82 13.13 17.06
CA THR A 137 -3.03 14.36 16.30
C THR A 137 -1.77 15.21 16.30
N ASP A 138 -1.47 15.89 15.19
CA ASP A 138 -0.49 16.97 15.22
C ASP A 138 -0.97 18.16 16.09
N GLU A 139 -0.15 19.20 16.16
CA GLU A 139 -0.49 20.47 16.83
C GLU A 139 -1.76 21.12 16.26
N GLU A 140 -2.16 20.75 15.03
CA GLU A 140 -3.36 21.21 14.34
C GLU A 140 -4.56 20.25 14.48
N GLY A 141 -4.47 19.21 15.32
CA GLY A 141 -5.58 18.29 15.59
C GLY A 141 -5.84 17.25 14.49
N THR A 142 -4.93 17.06 13.53
CA THR A 142 -5.11 16.13 12.42
C THR A 142 -4.45 14.78 12.69
N GLU A 143 -5.17 13.68 12.45
CA GLU A 143 -4.60 12.33 12.48
C GLU A 143 -3.58 12.13 11.36
N TYR A 144 -2.36 11.63 11.62
CA TYR A 144 -1.40 11.25 10.57
C TYR A 144 -0.92 9.83 10.74
N VAL A 145 -1.04 9.02 9.66
CA VAL A 145 -0.02 8.10 9.13
C VAL A 145 -0.53 7.22 7.99
N PRO A 146 0.40 6.62 7.20
CA PRO A 146 1.79 7.03 6.99
C PRO A 146 1.92 8.15 5.94
N LEU A 147 0.79 8.52 5.34
CA LEU A 147 0.65 9.58 4.36
C LEU A 147 -0.63 10.38 4.68
N SER A 148 -0.57 11.70 4.56
CA SER A 148 -1.73 12.58 4.57
C SER A 148 -1.70 13.51 3.37
N VAL A 149 -2.84 13.58 2.67
CA VAL A 149 -3.02 14.36 1.46
C VAL A 149 -4.08 15.40 1.72
N ALA A 150 -3.72 16.68 1.56
CA ALA A 150 -4.64 17.80 1.70
C ALA A 150 -5.26 18.13 0.35
N ILE A 151 -6.58 18.28 0.32
CA ILE A 151 -7.36 18.68 -0.85
C ILE A 151 -8.11 19.97 -0.52
N ARG A 152 -7.95 20.98 -1.37
CA ARG A 152 -8.58 22.30 -1.25
C ARG A 152 -9.59 22.49 -2.36
N ASN A 153 -10.71 23.13 -2.03
CA ASN A 153 -11.69 23.60 -3.00
C ASN A 153 -11.72 25.14 -2.95
N LEU A 154 -10.91 25.79 -3.78
CA LEU A 154 -10.75 27.24 -3.84
C LEU A 154 -11.73 27.83 -4.86
N CYS A 155 -12.71 28.59 -4.37
CA CYS A 155 -13.67 29.26 -5.23
C CYS A 155 -13.05 30.55 -5.78
N GLN A 156 -12.85 30.63 -7.10
CA GLN A 156 -12.43 31.88 -7.74
C GLN A 156 -13.59 32.88 -7.77
N THR A 157 -13.36 34.08 -7.21
CA THR A 157 -14.37 35.15 -7.15
C THR A 157 -14.60 35.85 -8.50
N SER A 158 -13.72 35.65 -9.47
CA SER A 158 -13.72 36.33 -10.78
C SER A 158 -14.55 35.64 -11.86
N VAL A 159 -15.08 34.44 -11.60
CA VAL A 159 -15.85 33.64 -12.58
C VAL A 159 -17.24 33.36 -12.02
N LYS A 160 -18.30 33.57 -12.82
CA LYS A 160 -19.71 33.27 -12.45
C LYS A 160 -20.01 31.75 -12.39
N THR A 161 -19.04 30.92 -12.05
CA THR A 161 -19.24 29.46 -11.93
C THR A 161 -19.69 29.14 -10.49
N PRO A 162 -20.81 28.43 -10.28
CA PRO A 162 -21.24 28.04 -8.95
C PRO A 162 -20.18 27.20 -8.23
N CYS A 163 -19.71 27.67 -7.08
CA CYS A 163 -18.75 26.92 -6.27
C CYS A 163 -19.50 26.02 -5.28
N ASN A 164 -19.65 24.75 -5.67
CA ASN A 164 -20.32 23.73 -4.86
C ASN A 164 -19.31 22.85 -4.15
N TYR A 165 -19.78 22.08 -3.17
CA TYR A 165 -18.98 21.01 -2.61
C TYR A 165 -18.58 20.02 -3.70
N LYS A 166 -17.41 19.40 -3.55
CA LYS A 166 -16.89 18.41 -4.50
C LYS A 166 -16.69 17.08 -3.81
N LYS A 167 -17.28 16.02 -4.38
CA LYS A 167 -16.95 14.65 -3.96
C LYS A 167 -15.61 14.27 -4.59
N ILE A 168 -14.70 13.75 -3.78
CA ILE A 168 -13.34 13.40 -4.21
C ILE A 168 -12.99 12.00 -3.77
N MET A 169 -12.06 11.37 -4.48
CA MET A 169 -11.40 10.12 -4.12
C MET A 169 -9.89 10.32 -4.18
N VAL A 170 -9.20 10.06 -3.08
CA VAL A 170 -7.73 10.01 -3.03
C VAL A 170 -7.31 8.55 -3.03
N GLN A 171 -6.43 8.19 -3.96
CA GLN A 171 -5.75 6.91 -4.02
C GLN A 171 -4.27 7.11 -3.72
N ALA A 172 -3.69 6.23 -2.92
CA ALA A 172 -2.26 6.22 -2.67
C ALA A 172 -1.72 4.80 -2.51
N TRP A 173 -0.48 4.57 -2.93
CA TRP A 173 0.21 3.29 -2.78
C TRP A 173 1.72 3.47 -2.77
N ILE A 174 2.44 2.45 -2.30
CA ILE A 174 3.89 2.32 -2.49
C ILE A 174 4.09 1.13 -3.43
N PRO A 175 4.53 1.36 -4.69
CA PRO A 175 4.69 0.30 -5.67
C PRO A 175 5.49 -0.89 -5.11
N GLY A 176 4.92 -2.09 -5.21
CA GLY A 176 5.54 -3.33 -4.74
C GLY A 176 5.48 -3.58 -3.23
N PHE A 177 5.04 -2.62 -2.41
CA PHE A 177 5.03 -2.76 -0.94
C PHE A 177 3.65 -2.64 -0.31
N THR A 178 2.67 -2.03 -0.97
CA THR A 178 1.32 -1.87 -0.43
C THR A 178 0.24 -2.15 -1.47
N ASP A 179 -0.97 -2.37 -0.98
CA ASP A 179 -2.19 -2.18 -1.77
C ASP A 179 -2.38 -0.71 -2.19
N THR A 180 -3.40 -0.48 -3.02
CA THR A 180 -3.89 0.88 -3.31
C THR A 180 -4.91 1.28 -2.25
N ALA A 181 -4.46 2.07 -1.28
CA ALA A 181 -5.33 2.69 -0.30
C ALA A 181 -6.22 3.73 -0.98
N SER A 182 -7.51 3.76 -0.64
CA SER A 182 -8.47 4.71 -1.20
C SER A 182 -9.34 5.35 -0.13
N VAL A 183 -9.53 6.67 -0.22
CA VAL A 183 -10.38 7.46 0.68
C VAL A 183 -11.30 8.34 -0.15
N THR A 184 -12.60 8.21 0.04
CA THR A 184 -13.61 9.11 -0.56
C THR A 184 -14.10 10.10 0.48
N SER A 185 -14.22 11.36 0.09
CA SER A 185 -14.73 12.44 0.96
C SER A 185 -15.43 13.54 0.16
N ALA A 186 -15.94 14.55 0.84
CA ALA A 186 -16.49 15.77 0.25
C ALA A 186 -15.74 17.01 0.74
N VAL A 187 -15.41 17.92 -0.17
CA VAL A 187 -14.71 19.18 0.12
C VAL A 187 -15.68 20.33 -0.09
N ASN A 188 -16.05 21.01 0.99
CA ASN A 188 -16.90 22.19 0.91
C ASN A 188 -16.22 23.35 0.18
N PRO A 189 -16.99 24.29 -0.39
CA PRO A 189 -16.47 25.53 -0.96
C PRO A 189 -15.55 26.28 0.02
N ASN A 190 -14.39 26.73 -0.45
CA ASN A 190 -13.37 27.43 0.34
C ASN A 190 -12.88 26.67 1.58
N ALA A 191 -12.94 25.34 1.55
CA ALA A 191 -12.45 24.47 2.61
C ALA A 191 -11.24 23.66 2.16
N THR A 192 -10.48 23.20 3.15
CA THR A 192 -9.43 22.19 2.99
C THR A 192 -9.81 20.99 3.83
N ILE A 193 -9.69 19.79 3.26
CA ILE A 193 -9.76 18.54 4.02
C ILE A 193 -8.40 17.85 3.97
N LYS A 194 -8.08 17.09 5.02
CA LYS A 194 -6.93 16.21 5.05
C LYS A 194 -7.45 14.77 5.00
N THR A 195 -6.89 13.98 4.10
CA THR A 195 -7.25 12.56 3.91
C THR A 195 -6.06 11.69 4.28
N ASN A 196 -6.32 10.56 4.94
CA ASN A 196 -5.28 9.67 5.46
C ASN A 196 -5.49 8.25 4.88
N PRO A 197 -4.99 7.97 3.67
CA PRO A 197 -5.07 6.63 3.08
C PRO A 197 -4.42 5.59 3.99
N LYS A 198 -5.17 4.53 4.31
CA LYS A 198 -4.70 3.42 5.15
C LYS A 198 -4.17 2.31 4.25
N PHE A 199 -2.87 2.07 4.33
CA PHE A 199 -2.19 1.03 3.55
C PHE A 199 -2.24 -0.31 4.27
N THR A 200 -2.40 -1.37 3.49
CA THR A 200 -2.06 -2.74 3.86
C THR A 200 -0.73 -3.07 3.23
N PHE A 201 0.29 -3.36 4.03
CA PHE A 201 1.60 -3.72 3.49
C PHE A 201 1.63 -5.17 3.05
N ASP A 202 2.22 -5.40 1.88
CA ASP A 202 2.47 -6.72 1.34
C ASP A 202 3.51 -7.44 2.20
N LYS A 203 3.05 -8.49 2.87
CA LYS A 203 3.87 -9.30 3.78
C LYS A 203 4.98 -10.04 3.04
N GLU A 204 4.72 -10.53 1.84
CA GLU A 204 5.70 -11.27 1.05
C GLU A 204 6.81 -10.33 0.58
N ALA A 205 6.45 -9.13 0.10
CA ALA A 205 7.42 -8.10 -0.28
C ALA A 205 8.28 -7.67 0.91
N LEU A 206 7.67 -7.38 2.06
CA LEU A 206 8.41 -7.00 3.28
C LEU A 206 9.33 -8.13 3.78
N SER A 207 8.91 -9.39 3.69
CA SER A 207 9.72 -10.54 4.14
C SER A 207 10.99 -10.76 3.30
N LYS A 208 10.96 -10.37 2.02
CA LYS A 208 12.11 -10.47 1.10
C LYS A 208 13.14 -9.36 1.32
N LEU A 209 12.77 -8.30 2.03
CA LEU A 209 13.60 -7.11 2.21
C LEU A 209 14.68 -7.35 3.27
N THR A 210 15.93 -7.50 2.85
CA THR A 210 17.08 -7.71 3.76
C THR A 210 17.79 -6.42 4.14
N ASN A 211 17.70 -5.37 3.32
CA ASN A 211 18.28 -4.05 3.56
C ASN A 211 17.25 -2.96 3.26
N SER A 212 17.46 -1.75 3.79
CA SER A 212 16.56 -0.64 3.52
C SER A 212 16.52 -0.33 2.02
N GLU A 213 15.33 -0.11 1.48
CA GLU A 213 15.09 0.19 0.07
C GLU A 213 14.39 1.53 -0.08
N LYS A 214 14.81 2.32 -1.08
CA LYS A 214 14.13 3.57 -1.44
C LYS A 214 12.97 3.25 -2.36
N ALA A 215 11.79 3.77 -2.03
CA ALA A 215 10.57 3.70 -2.81
C ALA A 215 9.93 5.10 -2.92
N GLN A 216 8.72 5.16 -3.46
CA GLN A 216 7.93 6.38 -3.56
C GLN A 216 6.51 6.08 -3.07
N TYR A 217 5.92 7.00 -2.32
CA TYR A 217 4.46 7.07 -2.30
C TYR A 217 4.01 7.62 -3.64
N GLU A 218 3.06 6.96 -4.26
CA GLU A 218 2.31 7.45 -5.41
C GLU A 218 0.95 7.92 -4.93
N VAL A 219 0.51 9.09 -5.38
CA VAL A 219 -0.76 9.72 -4.98
C VAL A 219 -1.51 10.19 -6.20
N ARG A 220 -2.80 9.87 -6.26
CA ARG A 220 -3.74 10.41 -7.25
C ARG A 220 -5.01 10.87 -6.55
N ALA A 221 -5.52 12.04 -6.91
CA ALA A 221 -6.82 12.51 -6.45
C ALA A 221 -7.76 12.80 -7.63
N TYR A 222 -8.97 12.29 -7.50
CA TYR A 222 -10.02 12.34 -8.50
C TYR A 222 -11.22 13.10 -7.95
N ALA A 223 -11.84 13.95 -8.76
CA ALA A 223 -13.20 14.41 -8.51
C ALA A 223 -14.18 13.36 -9.05
N LEU A 224 -15.23 13.10 -8.28
CA LEU A 224 -16.27 12.13 -8.63
C LEU A 224 -17.53 12.90 -9.05
N GLU A 225 -17.79 12.96 -10.34
CA GLU A 225 -18.88 13.76 -10.94
C GLU A 225 -19.56 12.93 -12.02
N ASN A 226 -20.90 12.76 -11.94
CA ASN A 226 -21.71 12.00 -12.91
C ASN A 226 -21.09 10.67 -13.36
N ASP A 227 -20.73 9.82 -12.39
CA ASP A 227 -20.11 8.51 -12.61
C ASP A 227 -18.73 8.53 -13.30
N HIS A 228 -18.14 9.71 -13.51
CA HIS A 228 -16.79 9.88 -14.05
C HIS A 228 -15.79 10.22 -12.93
N GLN A 229 -14.55 9.73 -13.12
CA GLN A 229 -13.41 10.06 -12.27
C GLN A 229 -12.50 11.04 -13.01
N ILE A 230 -12.44 12.28 -12.56
CA ILE A 230 -11.65 13.34 -13.18
C ILE A 230 -10.39 13.55 -12.34
N LEU A 231 -9.23 13.12 -12.86
CA LEU A 231 -7.94 13.31 -12.20
C LEU A 231 -7.60 14.81 -12.16
N PHE A 232 -7.40 15.36 -10.96
CA PHE A 232 -7.00 16.77 -10.78
C PHE A 232 -5.67 16.91 -10.03
N TYR A 233 -5.19 15.86 -9.39
CA TYR A 233 -3.91 15.87 -8.68
C TYR A 233 -3.19 14.53 -8.85
N SER A 234 -1.89 14.58 -9.14
CA SER A 234 -1.01 13.42 -9.18
C SER A 234 0.37 13.86 -8.66
N SER A 235 0.94 13.10 -7.74
CA SER A 235 2.24 13.41 -7.16
C SER A 235 2.90 12.15 -6.64
N SER A 236 4.22 12.20 -6.51
CA SER A 236 5.00 11.20 -5.79
C SER A 236 5.93 11.87 -4.78
N THR A 237 6.31 11.13 -3.75
CA THR A 237 7.27 11.61 -2.74
C THR A 237 8.08 10.44 -2.17
N PRO A 238 9.37 10.62 -1.88
CA PRO A 238 10.24 9.51 -1.50
C PRO A 238 9.89 8.93 -0.14
N VAL A 239 10.14 7.63 0.00
CA VAL A 239 10.06 6.90 1.25
C VAL A 239 11.14 5.82 1.29
N THR A 240 11.67 5.53 2.47
CA THR A 240 12.57 4.40 2.69
C THR A 240 11.81 3.31 3.43
N ILE A 241 11.75 2.10 2.88
CA ILE A 241 11.20 0.93 3.55
C ILE A 241 12.35 0.20 4.23
N HIS A 242 12.22 -0.06 5.52
CA HIS A 242 13.20 -0.82 6.30
C HIS A 242 12.77 -2.29 6.47
N PRO A 243 13.74 -3.22 6.56
CA PRO A 243 13.50 -4.63 6.82
C PRO A 243 12.65 -4.87 8.06
N MET A 244 11.93 -6.00 8.08
CA MET A 244 11.10 -6.41 9.21
C MET A 244 11.88 -6.77 10.47
N GLN A 245 13.17 -7.04 10.32
CA GLN A 245 14.08 -7.32 11.41
C GLN A 245 14.53 -6.03 12.10
N LEU A 246 14.42 -4.87 11.45
CA LEU A 246 14.92 -3.62 12.00
C LEU A 246 14.02 -3.13 13.15
N PHE A 247 14.60 -3.04 14.33
CA PHE A 247 13.98 -2.39 15.48
C PHE A 247 14.07 -0.87 15.33
N GLY A 248 13.08 -0.28 14.65
CA GLY A 248 13.06 1.13 14.29
C GLY A 248 12.53 2.07 15.37
N SER A 249 12.83 3.37 15.28
CA SER A 249 12.57 4.39 16.30
C SER A 249 11.10 4.84 16.52
N GLU A 250 10.12 4.04 16.12
CA GLU A 250 8.76 4.53 15.92
C GLU A 250 7.78 4.15 17.03
N TYR A 251 7.45 5.11 17.90
CA TYR A 251 6.82 4.82 19.19
C TYR A 251 5.74 5.84 19.58
N LYS A 252 4.69 5.95 18.76
CA LYS A 252 3.49 6.71 19.13
C LYS A 252 2.37 5.75 19.54
N GLY A 253 1.41 6.25 20.31
CA GLY A 253 0.18 5.53 20.67
C GLY A 253 0.29 4.33 21.62
N VAL A 254 1.50 3.85 21.95
CA VAL A 254 1.69 2.73 22.90
C VAL A 254 2.24 3.23 24.22
N LYS A 255 1.61 2.82 25.33
CA LYS A 255 1.96 3.25 26.69
C LYS A 255 3.39 2.87 27.09
N ASN A 256 3.87 1.75 26.58
CA ASN A 256 5.20 1.22 26.84
C ASN A 256 5.85 0.81 25.52
N PHE A 257 6.97 1.47 25.20
CA PHE A 257 7.82 1.22 24.04
C PHE A 257 8.14 -0.26 23.84
N SER A 258 8.52 -0.95 24.91
CA SER A 258 9.05 -2.30 24.83
C SER A 258 7.97 -3.32 24.46
N TRP A 259 6.69 -2.95 24.50
CA TRP A 259 5.61 -3.79 24.01
C TRP A 259 5.73 -4.10 22.52
N TRP A 260 6.47 -3.28 21.76
CA TRP A 260 6.74 -3.54 20.35
C TRP A 260 7.58 -4.79 20.10
N TYR A 261 8.33 -5.31 21.08
CA TYR A 261 8.93 -6.65 20.95
C TYR A 261 7.89 -7.76 20.71
N GLY A 262 6.62 -7.50 21.04
CA GLY A 262 5.51 -8.41 20.76
C GLY A 262 5.35 -8.77 19.28
N VAL A 263 5.82 -7.94 18.33
CA VAL A 263 5.74 -8.29 16.90
C VAL A 263 6.75 -9.37 16.50
N TRP A 264 7.87 -9.50 17.24
CA TRP A 264 8.86 -10.58 17.07
C TRP A 264 8.51 -11.87 17.81
N ILE A 265 7.47 -11.85 18.65
CA ILE A 265 6.95 -13.05 19.31
C ILE A 265 5.89 -13.65 18.39
N THR A 266 6.25 -14.72 17.68
CA THR A 266 5.52 -15.27 16.54
C THR A 266 5.12 -16.73 16.76
N PRO A 267 4.12 -17.00 17.61
CA PRO A 267 3.74 -18.36 18.02
C PRO A 267 3.21 -19.24 16.88
N ASN A 268 2.73 -18.62 15.80
CA ASN A 268 2.07 -19.31 14.68
C ASN A 268 2.99 -19.59 13.48
N MET A 269 4.26 -19.16 13.50
CA MET A 269 5.17 -19.38 12.37
C MET A 269 5.46 -20.87 12.15
N ASP A 270 5.61 -21.28 10.88
CA ASP A 270 5.64 -22.67 10.37
C ASP A 270 6.48 -23.70 11.16
N SER A 271 7.54 -23.28 11.85
CA SER A 271 8.38 -24.20 12.63
C SER A 271 7.95 -24.38 14.08
N ILE A 272 7.16 -23.46 14.64
CA ILE A 272 6.74 -23.50 16.05
C ILE A 272 5.72 -24.63 16.30
N PRO A 273 4.66 -24.83 15.49
CA PRO A 273 3.74 -25.96 15.67
C PRO A 273 4.43 -27.33 15.56
N LYS A 274 5.43 -27.45 14.68
CA LYS A 274 6.25 -28.66 14.54
C LYS A 274 7.08 -28.92 15.80
N ILE A 275 7.67 -27.87 16.39
CA ILE A 275 8.35 -27.95 17.69
C ILE A 275 7.40 -28.46 18.77
N LEU A 276 6.16 -27.96 18.84
CA LEU A 276 5.18 -28.44 19.85
C LEU A 276 4.87 -29.93 19.70
N THR A 277 4.81 -30.43 18.47
CA THR A 277 4.61 -31.86 18.18
C THR A 277 5.80 -32.69 18.68
N GLU A 278 7.03 -32.26 18.39
CA GLU A 278 8.24 -32.92 18.89
C GLU A 278 8.33 -32.88 20.41
N LEU A 279 7.96 -31.76 21.03
CA LEU A 279 7.93 -31.61 22.48
C LEU A 279 6.96 -32.59 23.14
N ALA A 280 5.77 -32.79 22.56
CA ALA A 280 4.81 -33.75 23.07
C ALA A 280 5.44 -35.15 23.18
N HIS A 281 6.21 -35.59 22.18
CA HIS A 281 6.92 -36.88 22.21
C HIS A 281 8.04 -36.98 23.25
N MET A 282 8.59 -35.85 23.71
CA MET A 282 9.60 -35.82 24.78
C MET A 282 8.99 -35.81 26.19
N LEU A 283 7.67 -35.62 26.29
CA LEU A 283 6.95 -35.44 27.55
C LEU A 283 6.22 -36.73 27.96
N PRO A 284 5.89 -36.89 29.26
CA PRO A 284 5.13 -38.04 29.72
C PRO A 284 3.80 -38.18 28.98
N ASP A 285 3.39 -39.43 28.76
CA ASP A 285 2.19 -39.80 28.01
C ASP A 285 2.17 -39.34 26.54
N SER A 286 3.30 -38.86 26.00
CA SER A 286 3.36 -38.20 24.68
C SER A 286 2.40 -37.01 24.54
N THR A 287 2.18 -36.27 25.64
CA THR A 287 1.25 -35.15 25.69
C THR A 287 1.91 -33.88 26.18
N LEU A 288 1.51 -32.74 25.61
CA LEU A 288 1.87 -31.41 26.10
C LEU A 288 0.80 -30.92 27.08
N LYS A 289 1.11 -30.96 28.38
CA LYS A 289 0.23 -30.46 29.47
C LYS A 289 0.74 -29.11 29.98
N VAL A 290 -0.01 -28.03 29.71
CA VAL A 290 0.23 -26.69 30.26
C VAL A 290 -0.82 -26.38 31.33
N TYR A 291 -0.39 -25.86 32.48
CA TYR A 291 -1.23 -25.60 33.66
C TYR A 291 -2.00 -26.82 34.17
N GLN A 292 -1.42 -27.99 33.94
CA GLN A 292 -1.94 -29.29 34.35
C GLN A 292 -0.77 -30.12 34.88
N LYS A 293 -1.08 -31.04 35.79
CA LYS A 293 -0.07 -31.87 36.44
C LYS A 293 0.14 -33.16 35.65
N TYR A 294 1.39 -33.55 35.40
CA TYR A 294 1.71 -34.93 35.03
C TYR A 294 1.64 -35.83 36.25
N SER A 295 1.27 -37.10 36.07
CA SER A 295 1.20 -38.07 37.18
C SER A 295 2.54 -38.26 37.89
N ALA A 296 3.66 -38.10 37.16
CA ALA A 296 5.02 -38.23 37.66
C ALA A 296 5.50 -37.01 38.48
N ASP A 297 4.75 -35.91 38.51
CA ASP A 297 5.13 -34.66 39.17
C ASP A 297 4.28 -34.39 40.43
N THR A 298 4.88 -33.66 41.37
CA THR A 298 4.29 -33.33 42.67
C THR A 298 3.41 -32.09 42.62
N SER A 299 3.64 -31.16 41.68
CA SER A 299 2.91 -29.90 41.55
C SER A 299 2.76 -29.47 40.09
N ILE A 300 1.81 -28.55 39.82
CA ILE A 300 1.66 -27.92 38.49
C ILE A 300 2.93 -27.12 38.13
N GLU A 301 3.57 -26.47 39.10
CA GLU A 301 4.84 -25.77 38.89
C GLU A 301 5.94 -26.73 38.36
N GLN A 302 6.08 -27.90 38.98
CA GLN A 302 7.04 -28.91 38.53
C GLN A 302 6.72 -29.40 37.11
N SER A 303 5.44 -29.60 36.78
CA SER A 303 5.01 -29.95 35.42
C SER A 303 5.25 -28.83 34.40
N SER A 304 5.04 -27.57 34.78
CA SER A 304 5.39 -26.41 33.96
C SER A 304 6.91 -26.39 33.68
N ARG A 305 7.75 -26.50 34.72
CA ARG A 305 9.22 -26.60 34.57
C ARG A 305 9.65 -27.79 33.71
N ARG A 306 8.95 -28.92 33.79
CA ARG A 306 9.21 -30.09 32.92
C ARG A 306 9.01 -29.74 31.44
N VAL A 307 7.92 -29.07 31.10
CA VAL A 307 7.66 -28.62 29.71
C VAL A 307 8.73 -27.62 29.27
N VAL A 308 9.05 -26.62 30.08
CA VAL A 308 10.09 -25.63 29.75
C VAL A 308 11.48 -26.27 29.65
N SER A 309 11.78 -27.28 30.46
CA SER A 309 13.01 -28.07 30.35
C SER A 309 13.07 -28.84 29.03
N ALA A 310 11.95 -29.40 28.56
CA ALA A 310 11.89 -30.07 27.27
C ALA A 310 12.15 -29.09 26.12
N ILE A 311 11.61 -27.87 26.20
CA ILE A 311 11.89 -26.77 25.25
C ILE A 311 13.39 -26.47 25.23
N PHE A 312 13.97 -26.20 26.40
CA PHE A 312 15.40 -25.89 26.52
C PHE A 312 16.27 -27.01 25.93
N ASN A 313 16.02 -28.26 26.33
CA ASN A 313 16.78 -29.42 25.88
C ASN A 313 16.64 -29.66 24.36
N LEU A 314 15.45 -29.47 23.80
CA LEU A 314 15.22 -29.60 22.36
C LEU A 314 16.00 -28.54 21.57
N LEU A 315 15.92 -27.27 21.99
CA LEU A 315 16.63 -26.17 21.33
C LEU A 315 18.15 -26.31 21.48
N GLN A 316 18.65 -26.71 22.64
CA GLN A 316 20.06 -27.02 22.87
C GLN A 316 20.51 -28.19 21.98
N LYS A 317 19.72 -29.27 21.86
CA LYS A 317 19.99 -30.41 20.97
C LYS A 317 20.03 -30.00 19.49
N ARG A 318 19.23 -29.00 19.08
CA ARG A 318 19.27 -28.43 17.73
C ARG A 318 20.52 -27.59 17.47
N GLY A 319 21.32 -27.31 18.50
CA GLY A 319 22.62 -26.67 18.41
C GLY A 319 22.55 -25.16 18.26
N ILE A 320 21.50 -24.52 18.79
CA ILE A 320 21.37 -23.06 18.79
C ILE A 320 22.47 -22.47 19.66
N LYS A 321 23.29 -21.60 19.08
CA LYS A 321 24.40 -20.90 19.74
C LYS A 321 23.94 -19.54 20.25
N TYR A 322 24.57 -19.09 21.33
CA TYR A 322 24.43 -17.72 21.79
C TYR A 322 25.54 -16.86 21.20
N VAL A 323 25.17 -15.73 20.58
CA VAL A 323 26.10 -14.70 20.14
C VAL A 323 25.99 -13.54 21.11
N GLN A 324 27.10 -13.19 21.77
CA GLN A 324 27.10 -12.09 22.71
C GLN A 324 27.00 -10.76 21.95
N ASN A 325 26.06 -9.92 22.36
CA ASN A 325 25.95 -8.54 21.92
C ASN A 325 25.59 -7.66 23.13
N GLU A 326 26.25 -6.51 23.25
CA GLU A 326 26.08 -5.58 24.37
C GLU A 326 24.91 -4.61 24.16
N SER A 327 24.36 -4.52 22.95
CA SER A 327 23.17 -3.71 22.66
C SER A 327 21.89 -4.55 22.61
N ILE A 328 20.94 -4.23 23.51
CA ILE A 328 19.58 -4.79 23.48
C ILE A 328 18.62 -3.80 22.86
N GLY A 329 17.99 -4.22 21.77
CA GLY A 329 17.06 -3.44 20.96
C GLY A 329 17.39 -1.97 20.92
N SER A 330 18.66 -1.66 20.68
CA SER A 330 19.01 -0.30 20.31
C SER A 330 18.31 -0.01 19.01
N VAL A 331 17.71 1.18 18.89
CA VAL A 331 17.14 1.66 17.63
C VAL A 331 18.14 1.40 16.50
N GLY A 332 17.68 0.73 15.43
CA GLY A 332 18.49 0.35 14.28
C GLY A 332 19.15 -1.03 14.37
N GLN A 333 18.97 -1.77 15.46
CA GLN A 333 19.39 -3.16 15.56
C GLN A 333 18.49 -4.05 14.71
N LYS A 334 19.08 -4.98 13.95
CA LYS A 334 18.35 -6.08 13.33
C LYS A 334 18.17 -7.19 14.37
N ILE A 335 16.93 -7.60 14.58
CA ILE A 335 16.52 -8.69 15.46
C ILE A 335 15.94 -9.78 14.58
N GLN A 336 16.57 -10.95 14.61
CA GLN A 336 16.07 -12.15 13.95
C GLN A 336 14.73 -12.59 14.55
N TYR A 337 13.82 -13.02 13.68
CA TYR A 337 12.61 -13.70 14.09
C TYR A 337 12.92 -15.12 14.58
N PRO A 338 12.05 -15.71 15.41
CA PRO A 338 12.19 -17.08 15.90
C PRO A 338 12.51 -18.12 14.81
N ILE A 339 11.90 -18.01 13.62
CA ILE A 339 12.18 -18.91 12.49
C ILE A 339 13.62 -18.78 11.98
N GLU A 340 14.17 -17.57 11.98
CA GLU A 340 15.52 -17.27 11.51
C GLU A 340 16.53 -17.80 12.53
N THR A 341 16.32 -17.53 13.83
CA THR A 341 17.14 -18.10 14.92
C THR A 341 17.17 -19.63 14.88
N LEU A 342 16.04 -20.28 14.57
CA LEU A 342 15.97 -21.73 14.40
C LEU A 342 16.75 -22.23 13.17
N ARG A 343 16.70 -21.48 12.07
CA ARG A 343 17.35 -21.84 10.80
C ARG A 343 18.86 -21.64 10.87
N GLU A 344 19.30 -20.46 11.32
CA GLU A 344 20.72 -20.08 11.44
C GLU A 344 21.39 -20.77 12.63
N LYS A 345 20.60 -21.23 13.61
CA LYS A 345 21.07 -21.87 14.86
C LYS A 345 22.00 -20.97 15.66
N GLU A 346 21.71 -19.68 15.66
CA GLU A 346 22.38 -18.70 16.49
C GLU A 346 21.43 -17.55 16.81
N GLY A 347 21.65 -16.90 17.95
CA GLY A 347 20.93 -15.67 18.29
C GLY A 347 21.53 -14.94 19.48
N ILE A 348 21.19 -13.66 19.59
CA ILE A 348 21.50 -12.82 20.75
C ILE A 348 20.40 -12.94 21.82
N CYS A 349 20.53 -12.23 22.95
CA CYS A 349 19.66 -12.45 24.12
C CYS A 349 18.18 -12.18 23.84
N ILE A 350 17.89 -11.13 23.06
CA ILE A 350 16.50 -10.79 22.70
C ILE A 350 15.92 -11.80 21.70
N GLU A 351 16.73 -12.32 20.78
CA GLU A 351 16.29 -13.31 19.77
C GLU A 351 16.02 -14.68 20.40
N THR A 352 16.89 -15.12 21.32
CA THR A 352 16.62 -16.35 22.09
C THR A 352 15.40 -16.17 23.00
N SER A 353 15.19 -14.97 23.54
CA SER A 353 14.03 -14.67 24.37
C SER A 353 12.73 -14.63 23.59
N THR A 354 12.68 -13.99 22.42
CA THR A 354 11.49 -14.00 21.56
C THR A 354 11.20 -15.41 21.02
N LEU A 355 12.21 -16.22 20.73
CA LEU A 355 12.04 -17.63 20.38
C LEU A 355 11.38 -18.43 21.51
N PHE A 356 11.89 -18.35 22.74
CA PHE A 356 11.29 -19.03 23.89
C PHE A 356 9.86 -18.52 24.16
N ALA A 357 9.65 -17.21 24.16
CA ALA A 357 8.33 -16.63 24.37
C ALA A 357 7.32 -17.11 23.31
N SER A 358 7.74 -17.23 22.04
CA SER A 358 6.89 -17.72 20.95
C SER A 358 6.48 -19.18 21.16
N ILE A 359 7.42 -20.05 21.55
CA ILE A 359 7.13 -21.46 21.83
C ILE A 359 6.22 -21.59 23.06
N LEU A 360 6.45 -20.79 24.11
CA LEU A 360 5.61 -20.79 25.31
C LEU A 360 4.19 -20.31 25.02
N GLU A 361 4.04 -19.20 24.27
CA GLU A 361 2.73 -18.68 23.85
C GLU A 361 1.99 -19.72 23.00
N ALA A 362 2.67 -20.34 22.02
CA ALA A 362 2.10 -21.40 21.20
C ALA A 362 1.70 -22.66 22.00
N ALA A 363 2.47 -23.02 23.03
CA ALA A 363 2.15 -24.12 23.94
C ALA A 363 0.95 -23.82 24.86
N GLY A 364 0.54 -22.54 24.98
CA GLY A 364 -0.56 -22.10 25.82
C GLY A 364 -0.15 -21.57 27.20
N PHE A 365 1.14 -21.30 27.43
CA PHE A 365 1.58 -20.54 28.60
C PHE A 365 1.21 -19.06 28.45
N GLN A 366 1.25 -18.33 29.57
CA GLN A 366 1.23 -16.87 29.63
C GLN A 366 2.68 -16.39 29.84
N PRO A 367 3.46 -16.18 28.76
CA PRO A 367 4.85 -15.78 28.87
C PRO A 367 5.00 -14.29 29.19
N PHE A 368 6.17 -13.97 29.73
CA PHE A 368 6.67 -12.62 29.94
C PHE A 368 8.02 -12.48 29.28
N LEU A 369 8.22 -11.41 28.53
CA LEU A 369 9.55 -10.98 28.14
C LEU A 369 10.14 -10.14 29.28
N VAL A 370 11.28 -10.56 29.81
CA VAL A 370 11.97 -9.85 30.90
C VAL A 370 13.14 -9.09 30.29
N LEU A 371 13.10 -7.77 30.38
CA LEU A 371 14.18 -6.88 29.95
C LEU A 371 14.84 -6.30 31.18
N ILE A 372 16.15 -6.42 31.27
CA ILE A 372 16.98 -5.83 32.33
C ILE A 372 18.13 -5.07 31.65
N PRO A 373 18.85 -4.18 32.35
CA PRO A 373 19.98 -3.49 31.74
C PRO A 373 20.94 -4.46 31.04
N SER A 374 21.13 -4.28 29.72
CA SER A 374 22.00 -5.11 28.86
C SER A 374 21.67 -6.61 28.75
N HIS A 375 20.57 -7.12 29.35
CA HIS A 375 20.18 -8.52 29.20
C HIS A 375 18.67 -8.75 29.02
N SER A 376 18.29 -9.86 28.39
CA SER A 376 16.88 -10.29 28.30
C SER A 376 16.73 -11.79 28.43
N PHE A 377 15.60 -12.21 29.00
CA PHE A 377 15.24 -13.61 29.21
C PHE A 377 13.71 -13.73 29.31
N VAL A 378 13.20 -14.93 29.62
CA VAL A 378 11.76 -15.21 29.60
C VAL A 378 11.26 -15.71 30.94
N GLY A 379 10.07 -15.26 31.31
CA GLY A 379 9.29 -15.81 32.41
C GLY A 379 7.94 -16.36 31.96
N TRP A 380 7.25 -17.06 32.84
CA TRP A 380 5.86 -17.49 32.64
C TRP A 380 5.14 -17.59 33.99
N ARG A 381 3.81 -17.46 34.00
CA ARG A 381 3.01 -17.78 35.20
C ARG A 381 3.12 -19.26 35.49
N VAL A 382 3.36 -19.68 36.74
CA VAL A 382 3.44 -21.12 37.09
C VAL A 382 2.10 -21.84 36.95
N ASN A 383 1.00 -21.10 37.04
CA ASN A 383 -0.39 -21.54 36.86
C ASN A 383 -1.22 -20.39 36.26
N LYS A 384 -2.28 -20.70 35.50
CA LYS A 384 -3.12 -19.76 34.73
C LYS A 384 -3.69 -18.57 35.53
N LYS A 385 -3.91 -18.75 36.83
CA LYS A 385 -4.48 -17.73 37.73
C LYS A 385 -3.52 -17.31 38.84
N SER A 386 -2.25 -17.72 38.76
CA SER A 386 -1.25 -17.40 39.77
C SER A 386 -0.50 -16.13 39.42
N ASP A 387 -0.18 -15.33 40.42
CA ASP A 387 0.77 -14.21 40.31
C ASP A 387 2.23 -14.66 40.48
N THR A 388 2.45 -15.93 40.80
CA THR A 388 3.79 -16.50 40.88
C THR A 388 4.34 -16.73 39.48
N LEU A 389 5.52 -16.18 39.25
CA LEU A 389 6.28 -16.33 38.01
C LEU A 389 7.47 -17.25 38.23
N ASP A 390 7.86 -17.91 37.16
CA ASP A 390 9.12 -18.64 37.06
C ASP A 390 9.88 -18.17 35.82
N PHE A 391 11.18 -18.40 35.78
CA PHE A 391 12.07 -17.74 34.81
C PHE A 391 13.11 -18.71 34.27
N ILE A 392 13.47 -18.54 33.01
CA ILE A 392 14.56 -19.31 32.38
C ILE A 392 15.51 -18.37 31.64
N GLU A 393 16.80 -18.50 31.94
CA GLU A 393 17.87 -17.82 31.21
C GLU A 393 18.05 -18.47 29.82
N THR A 394 17.52 -17.81 28.79
CA THR A 394 17.42 -18.38 27.44
C THR A 394 18.77 -18.49 26.74
N THR A 395 19.75 -17.66 27.09
CA THR A 395 21.07 -17.67 26.44
C THR A 395 21.92 -18.89 26.80
N LEU A 396 21.60 -19.57 27.90
CA LEU A 396 22.30 -20.79 28.30
C LEU A 396 22.05 -21.98 27.37
N ILE A 397 21.08 -21.90 26.44
CA ILE A 397 20.92 -22.93 25.39
C ILE A 397 22.18 -23.11 24.53
N GLY A 398 22.98 -22.05 24.36
CA GLY A 398 24.23 -22.09 23.60
C GLY A 398 25.38 -22.81 24.31
N ASN A 399 25.24 -23.07 25.62
CA ASN A 399 26.23 -23.79 26.40
C ASN A 399 25.85 -25.27 26.49
N SER A 400 26.57 -26.13 25.78
CA SER A 400 26.31 -27.58 25.75
C SER A 400 26.49 -28.30 27.09
N LYS A 401 27.11 -27.64 28.09
CA LYS A 401 27.26 -28.17 29.45
C LYS A 401 26.18 -27.68 30.41
N ALA A 402 25.42 -26.64 30.05
CA ALA A 402 24.39 -26.09 30.90
C ALA A 402 23.14 -26.99 30.88
N THR A 403 22.55 -27.22 32.04
CA THR A 403 21.27 -27.91 32.18
C THR A 403 20.11 -26.91 32.21
N ALA A 404 18.89 -27.39 31.99
CA ALA A 404 17.69 -26.56 32.21
C ALA A 404 17.60 -26.05 33.65
N ALA A 405 18.07 -26.82 34.64
CA ALA A 405 18.11 -26.38 36.04
C ALA A 405 19.07 -25.20 36.25
N ASP A 406 20.23 -25.21 35.60
CA ASP A 406 21.16 -24.08 35.62
C ASP A 406 20.52 -22.83 35.00
N ALA A 407 19.77 -23.02 33.91
CA ALA A 407 19.03 -21.95 33.24
C ALA A 407 17.91 -21.37 34.11
N PHE A 408 17.15 -22.20 34.83
CA PHE A 408 16.15 -21.71 35.79
C PHE A 408 16.82 -20.94 36.93
N ASN A 409 17.86 -21.51 37.55
CA ASN A 409 18.57 -20.87 38.65
C ASN A 409 19.16 -19.52 38.23
N SER A 410 19.72 -19.42 37.01
CA SER A 410 20.24 -18.15 36.49
C SER A 410 19.13 -17.12 36.26
N GLY A 411 18.02 -17.50 35.64
CA GLY A 411 16.89 -16.60 35.38
C GLY A 411 16.25 -16.08 36.67
N ILE A 412 15.99 -16.96 37.63
CA ILE A 412 15.43 -16.62 38.95
C ILE A 412 16.38 -15.68 39.70
N LYS A 413 17.69 -15.98 39.69
CA LYS A 413 18.69 -15.15 40.35
C LYS A 413 18.71 -13.73 39.77
N LYS A 414 18.81 -13.60 38.44
CA LYS A 414 18.83 -12.29 37.76
C LYS A 414 17.57 -11.49 38.06
N TYR A 415 16.39 -12.10 37.91
CA TYR A 415 15.13 -11.44 38.26
C TYR A 415 15.11 -10.95 39.72
N SER A 416 15.54 -11.81 40.66
CA SER A 416 15.55 -11.48 42.09
C SER A 416 16.54 -10.35 42.43
N GLU A 417 17.67 -10.27 41.73
CA GLU A 417 18.66 -9.20 41.88
C GLU A 417 18.08 -7.86 41.43
N GLU A 418 17.39 -7.83 40.29
CA GLU A 418 16.72 -6.64 39.77
C GLU A 418 15.56 -6.15 40.65
N VAL A 419 14.75 -7.09 41.19
CA VAL A 419 13.73 -6.75 42.20
C VAL A 419 14.35 -6.11 43.44
N LYS A 420 15.45 -6.67 43.97
CA LYS A 420 16.15 -6.10 45.14
C LYS A 420 16.77 -4.74 44.83
N ALA A 421 17.26 -4.54 43.61
CA ALA A 421 17.81 -3.28 43.14
C ALA A 421 16.72 -2.22 42.85
N GLY A 422 15.43 -2.61 42.82
CA GLY A 422 14.31 -1.70 42.56
C GLY A 422 14.24 -1.23 41.11
N THR A 423 14.89 -1.91 40.17
CA THR A 423 15.01 -1.47 38.78
C THR A 423 13.71 -1.58 38.00
N PHE A 424 12.83 -2.52 38.36
CA PHE A 424 11.46 -2.57 37.84
C PHE A 424 10.62 -1.37 38.28
N THR A 425 10.84 -0.87 39.49
CA THR A 425 10.14 0.32 40.01
C THR A 425 10.69 1.61 39.40
N SER A 426 12.01 1.67 39.15
CA SER A 426 12.63 2.82 38.49
C SER A 426 12.40 2.87 36.96
N GLY A 427 11.92 1.77 36.37
CA GLY A 427 11.74 1.62 34.92
C GLY A 427 13.01 1.26 34.15
N ALA A 428 14.11 0.95 34.84
CA ALA A 428 15.34 0.45 34.21
C ALA A 428 15.23 -1.02 33.76
N SER A 429 14.34 -1.78 34.41
CA SER A 429 13.96 -3.14 34.03
C SER A 429 12.47 -3.19 33.74
N GLU A 430 12.08 -4.05 32.82
CA GLU A 430 10.70 -4.20 32.40
C GLU A 430 10.26 -5.66 32.36
N LEU A 431 9.02 -5.89 32.79
CA LEU A 431 8.34 -7.16 32.71
C LEU A 431 7.15 -7.03 31.76
N ILE A 432 7.26 -7.58 30.56
CA ILE A 432 6.29 -7.39 29.48
C ILE A 432 5.38 -8.61 29.43
N GLU A 433 4.14 -8.47 29.90
CA GLU A 433 3.12 -9.53 29.83
C GLU A 433 2.59 -9.65 28.39
N ILE A 434 2.91 -10.76 27.72
CA ILE A 434 2.57 -10.91 26.30
C ILE A 434 1.05 -10.96 26.09
N GLU A 435 0.30 -11.53 27.03
CA GLU A 435 -1.17 -11.50 26.97
C GLU A 435 -1.73 -10.07 26.99
N ALA A 436 -1.13 -9.16 27.77
CA ALA A 436 -1.55 -7.75 27.81
C ALA A 436 -1.20 -7.03 26.48
N VAL A 437 -0.04 -7.34 25.90
CA VAL A 437 0.37 -6.86 24.57
C VAL A 437 -0.63 -7.29 23.49
N ARG A 438 -1.06 -8.57 23.50
CA ARG A 438 -2.10 -9.07 22.58
C ARG A 438 -3.44 -8.39 22.79
N LYS A 439 -3.90 -8.24 24.03
CA LYS A 439 -5.16 -7.55 24.37
C LYS A 439 -5.19 -6.09 23.92
N PHE A 440 -4.03 -5.43 23.91
CA PHE A 440 -3.89 -4.07 23.41
C PHE A 440 -3.97 -3.98 21.88
N GLY A 441 -3.66 -5.08 21.18
CA GLY A 441 -3.78 -5.20 19.73
C GLY A 441 -2.45 -5.32 18.99
N ILE A 442 -1.31 -5.40 19.68
CA ILE A 442 -0.03 -5.65 19.03
C ILE A 442 0.04 -7.14 18.69
N LEU A 443 -0.15 -7.43 17.40
CA LEU A 443 -0.19 -8.79 16.88
C LEU A 443 1.20 -9.25 16.41
N PRO A 444 1.45 -10.57 16.42
CA PRO A 444 2.64 -11.13 15.79
C PRO A 444 2.76 -10.71 14.33
N ASN A 445 3.99 -10.61 13.84
CA ASN A 445 4.21 -10.57 12.40
C ASN A 445 4.10 -12.00 11.83
N ASP A 446 2.96 -12.31 11.18
CA ASP A 446 2.75 -13.58 10.49
C ASP A 446 3.23 -13.46 9.03
N PHE A 447 4.23 -14.28 8.65
CA PHE A 447 4.77 -14.41 7.28
C PHE A 447 4.50 -15.79 6.70
#